data_AF-U6D042-F1
#
_entry.id   AF-U6D042-F1
#
_cell.length_a   1.000
_cell.length_b   1.000
_cell.length_c   1.000
_cell.angle_alpha   90.00
_cell.angle_beta   90.00
_cell.angle_gamma   90.00
#
_symmetry.space_group_name_H-M   'P 1'
#
loop_
_entity.id
_entity.type
_entity.pdbx_description
1 polymer ?
#
loop_
_entity_poly.entity_id
_entity_poly.type
_entity_poly.pdbx_seq_one_letter_code
_entity_poly.pdbx_strand_id
1 'polypeptide(L)'
;KGIEYANSFTFNPSKWMMVHFDCTGFWVKDKYKLQQTFSVNPIYLRHANSGMATDFMHWQIPLSRRFRSIKLWFVIRSFGVKNLQAHVRHGTEMAKYFESLVRNDPSFEIPAKRHLGLVVFRLKGPNCLTESVLKEIAKAGRLFLIPATIQDKLIIRFTVTSQFTTREDILRDWNLIQDAAALVLSQHCTSQPSPQVGNLIPQTTGPRALANGMSLQSSNGAGSDPAQARKIIKQPQCVGSSPMKRE
;
A
#
# COMPACT_ATOMS: atom_id res chain seq x y z
N LYS A 1 -11.41 11.81 -22.56
CA LYS A 1 -10.42 11.94 -23.65
C LYS A 1 -9.13 11.32 -23.14
N GLY A 2 -8.48 10.48 -23.92
CA GLY A 2 -7.31 9.67 -23.52
C GLY A 2 -7.58 8.16 -23.46
N ILE A 3 -8.79 7.71 -23.10
CA ILE A 3 -9.10 6.28 -22.96
C ILE A 3 -9.21 5.57 -24.32
N GLU A 4 -9.58 6.31 -25.37
CA GLU A 4 -9.68 5.84 -26.75
C GLU A 4 -8.34 5.35 -27.34
N TYR A 5 -7.22 5.79 -26.77
CA TYR A 5 -5.86 5.35 -27.16
C TYR A 5 -5.43 4.04 -26.48
N ALA A 6 -6.13 3.61 -25.42
CA ALA A 6 -5.76 2.41 -24.68
C ALA A 6 -5.98 1.14 -25.52
N ASN A 7 -5.00 0.24 -25.53
CA ASN A 7 -5.16 -1.08 -26.15
C ASN A 7 -5.91 -2.06 -25.23
N SER A 8 -5.86 -1.84 -23.92
CA SER A 8 -6.56 -2.62 -22.91
C SER A 8 -6.82 -1.80 -21.66
N PHE A 9 -7.85 -2.17 -20.90
CA PHE A 9 -8.22 -1.55 -19.63
C PHE A 9 -8.57 -2.63 -18.61
N THR A 10 -8.15 -2.42 -17.36
CA THR A 10 -8.47 -3.33 -16.26
C THR A 10 -8.91 -2.55 -15.03
N PHE A 11 -9.92 -3.06 -14.35
CA PHE A 11 -10.28 -2.60 -13.02
C PHE A 11 -10.84 -3.76 -12.19
N ASN A 12 -10.80 -3.60 -10.86
CA ASN A 12 -11.30 -4.61 -9.95
C ASN A 12 -12.64 -4.18 -9.35
N PRO A 13 -13.78 -4.74 -9.82
CA PRO A 13 -15.01 -4.73 -9.05
C PRO A 13 -14.80 -5.21 -7.60
N SER A 14 -13.83 -6.13 -7.41
CA SER A 14 -13.48 -6.65 -6.10
C SER A 14 -12.71 -5.71 -5.18
N LYS A 15 -12.45 -4.47 -5.59
CA LYS A 15 -11.90 -3.44 -4.70
C LYS A 15 -12.98 -2.56 -4.12
N TRP A 16 -13.78 -1.89 -4.97
CA TRP A 16 -14.65 -0.80 -4.52
C TRP A 16 -16.04 -0.81 -5.18
N MET A 17 -16.47 -1.98 -5.68
CA MET A 17 -17.81 -2.18 -6.27
C MET A 17 -18.61 -3.24 -5.52
N MET A 18 -18.23 -3.54 -4.27
CA MET A 18 -18.92 -4.47 -3.36
C MET A 18 -19.07 -5.92 -3.88
N VAL A 19 -18.28 -6.31 -4.88
CA VAL A 19 -18.19 -7.72 -5.32
C VAL A 19 -17.08 -8.39 -4.53
N HIS A 20 -17.35 -9.46 -3.78
CA HIS A 20 -16.30 -10.14 -3.02
C HIS A 20 -15.20 -10.72 -3.95
N PHE A 21 -13.97 -10.78 -3.45
CA PHE A 21 -12.83 -11.33 -4.19
C PHE A 21 -13.06 -12.79 -4.60
N ASP A 22 -12.67 -13.21 -5.80
CA ASP A 22 -12.04 -12.48 -6.90
C ASP A 22 -13.08 -11.98 -7.92
N CYS A 23 -12.85 -10.77 -8.47
CA CYS A 23 -13.58 -10.24 -9.61
C CYS A 23 -12.79 -9.08 -10.23
N THR A 24 -12.22 -9.32 -11.40
CA THR A 24 -11.47 -8.34 -12.20
C THR A 24 -12.11 -8.25 -13.58
N GLY A 25 -12.44 -7.04 -13.99
CA GLY A 25 -12.86 -6.77 -15.36
C GLY A 25 -11.64 -6.42 -16.20
N PHE A 26 -11.49 -7.09 -17.34
CA PHE A 26 -10.41 -6.88 -18.29
C PHE A 26 -11.01 -6.70 -19.69
N TRP A 27 -10.76 -5.55 -20.29
CA TRP A 27 -11.22 -5.18 -21.63
C TRP A 27 -10.02 -5.02 -22.55
N VAL A 28 -10.14 -5.49 -23.78
CA VAL A 28 -9.14 -5.33 -24.84
C VAL A 28 -9.78 -4.71 -26.06
N LYS A 29 -9.03 -3.85 -26.76
CA LYS A 29 -9.48 -3.22 -28.00
C LYS A 29 -9.55 -4.23 -29.15
N ASP A 30 -8.61 -5.16 -29.18
CA ASP A 30 -8.50 -6.20 -30.20
C ASP A 30 -8.42 -7.58 -29.54
N LYS A 31 -9.51 -8.33 -29.63
CA LYS A 31 -9.59 -9.69 -29.06
C LYS A 31 -8.70 -10.69 -29.79
N TYR A 32 -8.42 -10.50 -31.09
CA TYR A 32 -7.63 -11.44 -31.87
C TYR A 32 -6.16 -11.40 -31.44
N LYS A 33 -5.67 -10.22 -31.05
CA LYS A 33 -4.34 -10.07 -30.43
C LYS A 33 -4.19 -10.82 -29.11
N LEU A 34 -5.28 -10.95 -28.35
CA LEU A 34 -5.27 -11.75 -27.13
C LEU A 34 -5.34 -13.24 -27.45
N GLN A 35 -6.21 -13.63 -28.40
CA GLN A 35 -6.38 -15.01 -28.83
C GLN A 35 -5.10 -15.60 -29.44
N GLN A 36 -4.39 -14.88 -30.31
CA GLN A 36 -3.12 -15.36 -30.89
C GLN A 36 -2.07 -15.70 -29.83
N THR A 37 -2.14 -15.08 -28.65
CA THR A 37 -1.18 -15.30 -27.56
C THR A 37 -1.43 -16.63 -26.83
N PHE A 38 -2.71 -17.04 -26.70
CA PHE A 38 -3.12 -18.17 -25.86
C PHE A 38 -3.83 -19.29 -26.63
N SER A 39 -3.86 -19.23 -27.97
CA SER A 39 -4.60 -20.21 -28.77
C SER A 39 -3.93 -21.59 -28.71
N VAL A 40 -4.71 -22.58 -28.29
CA VAL A 40 -4.41 -24.01 -28.43
C VAL A 40 -5.67 -24.67 -28.97
N ASN A 41 -5.52 -25.67 -29.83
CA ASN A 41 -6.67 -26.30 -30.52
C ASN A 41 -6.67 -27.83 -30.47
N PRO A 42 -6.63 -28.44 -29.26
CA PRO A 42 -6.77 -29.88 -29.12
C PRO A 42 -8.19 -30.34 -29.48
N ILE A 43 -8.31 -31.52 -30.09
CA ILE A 43 -9.59 -32.05 -30.59
C ILE A 43 -10.67 -32.17 -29.51
N TYR A 44 -10.28 -32.50 -28.27
CA TYR A 44 -11.19 -32.68 -27.13
C TYR A 44 -11.75 -31.37 -26.56
N LEU A 45 -11.33 -30.21 -27.07
CA LEU A 45 -11.91 -28.91 -26.73
C LEU A 45 -12.75 -28.31 -27.88
N ARG A 46 -12.82 -28.96 -29.04
CA ARG A 46 -13.57 -28.48 -30.20
C ARG A 46 -15.06 -28.72 -30.02
N HIS A 47 -15.87 -27.81 -30.56
CA HIS A 47 -17.31 -27.95 -30.64
C HIS A 47 -17.83 -27.37 -31.95
N ALA A 48 -19.08 -27.69 -32.33
CA ALA A 48 -19.66 -27.31 -33.62
C ALA A 48 -19.68 -25.79 -33.89
N ASN A 49 -19.69 -24.99 -32.82
CA ASN A 49 -19.75 -23.52 -32.90
C ASN A 49 -18.37 -22.84 -32.75
N SER A 50 -17.27 -23.59 -32.73
CA SER A 50 -15.93 -23.01 -32.65
C SER A 50 -15.70 -22.07 -33.85
N GLY A 51 -15.23 -20.85 -33.58
CA GLY A 51 -15.09 -19.80 -34.61
C GLY A 51 -16.31 -18.86 -34.74
N MET A 52 -17.50 -19.28 -34.31
CA MET A 52 -18.69 -18.42 -34.20
C MET A 52 -18.94 -17.94 -32.77
N ALA A 53 -18.80 -18.84 -31.79
CA ALA A 53 -18.96 -18.54 -30.38
C ALA A 53 -17.68 -17.90 -29.79
N THR A 54 -17.82 -17.26 -28.62
CA THR A 54 -16.68 -16.70 -27.88
C THR A 54 -16.16 -17.70 -26.84
N ASP A 55 -14.98 -18.25 -27.10
CA ASP A 55 -14.31 -19.17 -26.19
C ASP A 55 -13.34 -18.42 -25.28
N PHE A 56 -13.78 -18.13 -24.05
CA PHE A 56 -12.99 -17.37 -23.08
C PHE A 56 -11.66 -18.01 -22.70
N MET A 57 -11.45 -19.32 -22.96
CA MET A 57 -10.17 -19.98 -22.72
C MET A 57 -9.02 -19.31 -23.47
N HIS A 58 -9.29 -18.74 -24.65
CA HIS A 58 -8.29 -18.03 -25.45
C HIS A 58 -7.97 -16.62 -24.93
N TRP A 59 -8.64 -16.18 -23.86
CA TRP A 59 -8.50 -14.82 -23.30
C TRP A 59 -7.85 -14.83 -21.90
N GLN A 60 -7.36 -15.99 -21.44
CA GLN A 60 -6.78 -16.16 -20.12
C GLN A 60 -5.68 -17.22 -20.14
N ILE A 61 -4.85 -17.22 -19.10
CA ILE A 61 -3.72 -18.16 -18.97
C ILE A 61 -4.20 -19.61 -18.71
N PRO A 62 -5.08 -19.90 -17.72
CA PRO A 62 -5.54 -21.27 -17.48
C PRO A 62 -6.68 -21.66 -18.42
N LEU A 63 -6.90 -22.97 -18.60
CA LEU A 63 -8.07 -23.47 -19.33
C LEU A 63 -9.36 -23.27 -18.52
N SER A 64 -9.40 -23.83 -17.31
CA SER A 64 -10.61 -23.86 -16.48
C SER A 64 -11.01 -22.47 -16.00
N ARG A 65 -12.31 -22.19 -16.01
CA ARG A 65 -12.89 -20.98 -15.42
C ARG A 65 -14.24 -21.28 -14.77
N ARG A 66 -14.48 -20.62 -13.65
CA ARG A 66 -15.77 -20.66 -12.93
C ARG A 66 -16.70 -19.54 -13.36
N PHE A 67 -17.98 -19.65 -13.00
CA PHE A 67 -19.03 -18.72 -13.38
C PHE A 67 -19.00 -17.42 -12.55
N ARG A 68 -17.93 -16.61 -12.69
CA ARG A 68 -17.72 -15.39 -11.89
C ARG A 68 -18.75 -14.29 -12.11
N SER A 69 -19.41 -14.27 -13.27
CA SER A 69 -20.32 -13.20 -13.64
C SER A 69 -21.64 -13.24 -12.87
N ILE A 70 -22.03 -14.37 -12.26
CA ILE A 70 -23.29 -14.46 -11.51
C ILE A 70 -23.32 -13.49 -10.32
N LYS A 71 -22.26 -13.46 -9.51
CA LYS A 71 -22.16 -12.53 -8.36
C LYS A 71 -22.08 -11.06 -8.80
N LEU A 72 -21.39 -10.79 -9.91
CA LEU A 72 -21.32 -9.44 -10.48
C LEU A 72 -22.71 -8.98 -10.96
N TRP A 73 -23.45 -9.87 -11.63
CA TRP A 73 -24.80 -9.60 -12.09
C TRP A 73 -25.75 -9.32 -10.93
N PHE A 74 -25.68 -10.11 -9.86
CA PHE A 74 -26.49 -9.91 -8.65
C PHE A 74 -26.21 -8.55 -8.02
N VAL A 75 -24.93 -8.18 -7.84
CA VAL A 75 -24.57 -6.87 -7.26
C VAL A 75 -25.08 -5.72 -8.13
N ILE A 76 -24.85 -5.77 -9.45
CA ILE A 76 -25.29 -4.70 -10.35
C ILE A 76 -26.81 -4.56 -10.33
N ARG A 77 -27.55 -5.68 -10.38
CA ARG A 77 -29.03 -5.65 -10.40
C ARG A 77 -29.65 -5.28 -9.04
N SER A 78 -29.09 -5.79 -7.95
CA SER A 78 -29.62 -5.56 -6.60
C SER A 78 -29.39 -4.13 -6.13
N PHE A 79 -28.18 -3.60 -6.30
CA PHE A 79 -27.90 -2.21 -5.95
C PHE A 79 -28.43 -1.24 -7.00
N GLY A 80 -28.27 -1.56 -8.28
CA GLY A 80 -28.53 -0.62 -9.37
C GLY A 80 -27.46 0.47 -9.47
N VAL A 81 -27.39 1.12 -10.64
CA VAL A 81 -26.34 2.09 -10.96
C VAL A 81 -26.35 3.29 -9.99
N LYS A 82 -27.53 3.79 -9.61
CA LYS A 82 -27.66 4.96 -8.73
C LYS A 82 -27.04 4.72 -7.35
N ASN A 83 -27.28 3.54 -6.75
CA ASN A 83 -26.73 3.23 -5.43
C ASN A 83 -25.22 2.92 -5.48
N LEU A 84 -24.75 2.30 -6.56
CA LEU A 84 -23.29 2.14 -6.78
C LEU A 84 -22.60 3.51 -6.91
N GLN A 85 -23.20 4.46 -7.62
CA GLN A 85 -22.70 5.84 -7.69
C GLN A 85 -22.75 6.54 -6.32
N ALA A 86 -23.84 6.36 -5.56
CA ALA A 86 -23.98 6.91 -4.22
C ALA A 86 -22.90 6.37 -3.27
N HIS A 87 -22.60 5.07 -3.33
CA HIS A 87 -21.52 4.44 -2.57
C HIS A 87 -20.16 5.08 -2.84
N VAL A 88 -19.79 5.27 -4.12
CA VAL A 88 -18.52 5.92 -4.50
C VAL A 88 -18.46 7.36 -3.99
N ARG A 89 -19.55 8.13 -4.14
CA ARG A 89 -19.63 9.52 -3.65
C ARG A 89 -19.49 9.58 -2.14
N HIS A 90 -20.23 8.75 -1.41
CA HIS A 90 -20.18 8.67 0.05
C HIS A 90 -18.78 8.33 0.56
N GLY A 91 -18.16 7.28 0.05
CA GLY A 91 -16.79 6.92 0.45
C GLY A 91 -15.76 8.02 0.14
N THR A 92 -15.96 8.76 -0.96
CA THR A 92 -15.14 9.92 -1.31
C THR A 92 -15.35 11.10 -0.34
N GLU A 93 -16.59 11.35 0.07
CA GLU A 93 -16.90 12.39 1.07
C GLU A 93 -16.37 12.03 2.47
N MET A 94 -16.39 10.76 2.88
CA MET A 94 -15.77 10.32 4.13
C MET A 94 -14.25 10.56 4.13
N ALA A 95 -13.59 10.28 3.00
CA ALA A 95 -12.17 10.57 2.86
C ALA A 95 -11.88 12.09 2.85
N LYS A 96 -12.75 12.89 2.25
CA LYS A 96 -12.66 14.36 2.29
C LYS A 96 -12.86 14.89 3.73
N TYR A 97 -13.74 14.28 4.51
CA TYR A 97 -13.91 14.60 5.92
C TYR A 97 -12.64 14.28 6.71
N PHE A 98 -12.07 13.07 6.54
CA PHE A 98 -10.77 12.73 7.14
C PHE A 98 -9.66 13.71 6.73
N GLU A 99 -9.57 14.07 5.45
CA GLU A 99 -8.61 15.07 4.95
C GLU A 99 -8.74 16.42 5.68
N SER A 100 -9.97 16.86 5.98
CA SER A 100 -10.21 18.11 6.71
C SER A 100 -9.71 18.04 8.16
N LEU A 101 -9.87 16.89 8.82
CA LEU A 101 -9.36 16.67 10.18
C LEU A 101 -7.84 16.74 10.21
N VAL A 102 -7.17 16.04 9.29
CA VAL A 102 -5.70 16.05 9.17
C VAL A 102 -5.18 17.45 8.87
N ARG A 103 -5.85 18.20 7.98
CA ARG A 103 -5.42 19.55 7.58
C ARG A 103 -5.55 20.57 8.71
N ASN A 104 -6.48 20.37 9.63
CA ASN A 104 -6.69 21.25 10.78
C ASN A 104 -5.66 21.03 11.91
N ASP A 105 -4.92 19.92 11.89
CA ASP A 105 -3.86 19.64 12.87
C ASP A 105 -2.49 20.11 12.35
N PRO A 106 -1.83 21.07 13.02
CA PRO A 106 -0.57 21.64 12.55
C PRO A 106 0.60 20.65 12.60
N SER A 107 0.48 19.54 13.34
CA SER A 107 1.52 18.52 13.49
C SER A 107 1.67 17.65 12.23
N PHE A 108 0.64 17.61 11.39
CA PHE A 108 0.58 16.76 10.21
C PHE A 108 0.74 17.56 8.91
N GLU A 109 1.12 16.85 7.85
CA GLU A 109 1.14 17.35 6.49
C GLU A 109 0.57 16.32 5.49
N ILE A 110 -0.01 16.80 4.41
CA ILE A 110 -0.63 16.00 3.35
C ILE A 110 0.21 16.18 2.06
N PRO A 111 1.15 15.26 1.76
CA PRO A 111 2.12 15.46 0.68
C PRO A 111 1.55 15.19 -0.72
N ALA A 112 0.35 14.61 -0.85
CA ALA A 112 -0.29 14.38 -2.14
C ALA A 112 -1.78 14.70 -2.10
N LYS A 113 -2.32 15.20 -3.21
CA LYS A 113 -3.72 15.58 -3.34
C LYS A 113 -4.63 14.35 -3.31
N ARG A 114 -5.68 14.41 -2.48
CA ARG A 114 -6.75 13.41 -2.45
C ARG A 114 -7.69 13.61 -3.65
N HIS A 115 -7.92 12.54 -4.42
CA HIS A 115 -8.92 12.52 -5.50
C HIS A 115 -10.13 11.62 -5.22
N LEU A 116 -9.94 10.52 -4.48
CA LEU A 116 -10.96 9.51 -4.18
C LEU A 116 -10.97 9.18 -2.68
N GLY A 117 -11.17 7.91 -2.31
CA GLY A 117 -11.24 7.41 -0.94
C GLY A 117 -9.89 7.21 -0.22
N LEU A 118 -8.76 7.67 -0.79
CA LEU A 118 -7.41 7.51 -0.20
C LEU A 118 -6.83 8.87 0.18
N VAL A 119 -6.55 9.05 1.47
CA VAL A 119 -5.77 10.18 1.99
C VAL A 119 -4.40 9.67 2.41
N VAL A 120 -3.36 10.43 2.04
CA VAL A 120 -2.00 10.17 2.50
C VAL A 120 -1.55 11.33 3.36
N PHE A 121 -0.93 11.02 4.49
CA PHE A 121 -0.51 12.02 5.46
C PHE A 121 0.70 11.51 6.25
N ARG A 122 1.39 12.42 6.93
CA ARG A 122 2.52 12.09 7.81
C ARG A 122 2.68 13.16 8.89
N LEU A 123 3.39 12.82 9.96
CA LEU A 123 3.86 13.83 10.90
C LEU A 123 4.96 14.68 10.27
N LYS A 124 4.94 15.98 10.50
CA LYS A 124 6.05 16.87 10.13
C LYS A 124 7.30 16.47 10.90
N GLY A 125 8.47 16.59 10.26
CA GLY A 125 9.75 16.14 10.82
C GLY A 125 10.22 14.79 10.25
N PRO A 126 11.13 14.09 10.94
CA PRO A 126 11.80 12.89 10.41
C PRO A 126 10.87 11.68 10.29
N ASN A 127 11.20 10.76 9.37
CA ASN A 127 10.38 9.57 9.09
C ASN A 127 10.18 8.66 10.31
N CYS A 128 11.13 8.63 11.25
CA CYS A 128 11.03 7.84 12.47
C CYS A 128 9.80 8.20 13.32
N LEU A 129 9.34 9.47 13.32
CA LEU A 129 8.12 9.87 14.02
C LEU A 129 6.90 9.17 13.43
N THR A 130 6.78 9.20 12.11
CA THR A 130 5.65 8.59 11.39
C THR A 130 5.67 7.06 11.53
N GLU A 131 6.86 6.46 11.54
CA GLU A 131 7.03 5.03 11.80
C GLU A 131 6.61 4.65 13.23
N SER A 132 7.00 5.44 14.23
CA SER A 132 6.62 5.24 15.64
C SER A 132 5.11 5.33 15.84
N VAL A 133 4.43 6.27 15.16
CA VAL A 133 2.96 6.36 15.19
C VAL A 133 2.31 5.08 14.63
N LEU A 134 2.81 4.57 13.50
CA LEU A 134 2.30 3.31 12.94
C LEU A 134 2.51 2.13 13.91
N LYS A 135 3.67 2.06 14.58
CA LYS A 135 3.95 1.03 15.59
C LYS A 135 2.99 1.14 16.78
N GLU A 136 2.71 2.34 17.25
CA GLU A 136 1.79 2.56 18.38
C GLU A 136 0.36 2.14 18.02
N ILE A 137 -0.13 2.55 16.86
CA ILE A 137 -1.45 2.15 16.35
C ILE A 137 -1.55 0.62 16.21
N ALA A 138 -0.49 -0.03 15.72
CA ALA A 138 -0.45 -1.48 15.54
C ALA A 138 -0.53 -2.27 16.87
N LYS A 139 -0.05 -1.72 17.99
CA LYS A 139 -0.15 -2.39 19.31
C LYS A 139 -1.60 -2.58 19.76
N ALA A 140 -2.42 -1.54 19.59
CA ALA A 140 -3.83 -1.59 19.99
C ALA A 140 -4.69 -2.37 18.98
N GLY A 141 -4.29 -2.43 17.71
CA GLY A 141 -4.97 -3.20 16.67
C GLY A 141 -6.41 -2.75 16.37
N ARG A 142 -6.81 -1.54 16.79
CA ARG A 142 -8.18 -1.01 16.65
C ARG A 142 -8.50 -0.51 15.24
N LEU A 143 -7.48 -0.13 14.49
CA LEU A 143 -7.53 0.23 13.06
C LEU A 143 -6.27 -0.29 12.37
N PHE A 144 -6.36 -0.55 11.07
CA PHE A 144 -5.24 -1.05 10.28
C PHE A 144 -4.79 -0.03 9.24
N LEU A 145 -3.54 0.43 9.38
CA LEU A 145 -2.91 1.40 8.49
C LEU A 145 -1.59 0.83 7.99
N ILE A 146 -1.22 1.19 6.77
CA ILE A 146 0.03 0.74 6.16
C ILE A 146 0.83 1.92 5.60
N PRO A 147 2.17 1.87 5.67
CA PRO A 147 3.03 2.91 5.14
C PRO A 147 3.14 2.85 3.60
N ALA A 148 3.64 3.94 3.03
CA ALA A 148 4.26 4.01 1.71
C ALA A 148 5.35 5.09 1.71
N THR A 149 6.07 5.23 0.59
CA THR A 149 7.10 6.25 0.42
C THR A 149 6.82 7.11 -0.80
N ILE A 150 6.96 8.42 -0.66
CA ILE A 150 6.95 9.39 -1.78
C ILE A 150 8.17 10.29 -1.62
N GLN A 151 9.10 10.28 -2.59
CA GLN A 151 10.31 11.12 -2.57
C GLN A 151 11.04 11.05 -1.21
N ASP A 152 11.34 9.83 -0.77
CA ASP A 152 11.99 9.51 0.52
C ASP A 152 11.24 9.93 1.79
N LYS A 153 10.00 10.45 1.67
CA LYS A 153 9.12 10.71 2.81
C LYS A 153 8.23 9.51 3.09
N LEU A 154 8.33 8.98 4.31
CA LEU A 154 7.41 7.97 4.82
C LEU A 154 6.04 8.61 5.04
N ILE A 155 5.00 7.98 4.49
CA ILE A 155 3.61 8.41 4.58
C ILE A 155 2.72 7.28 5.08
N ILE A 156 1.65 7.66 5.79
CA ILE A 156 0.57 6.78 6.21
C ILE A 156 -0.54 6.84 5.17
N ARG A 157 -1.10 5.68 4.80
CA ARG A 157 -2.22 5.58 3.86
C ARG A 157 -3.51 5.29 4.62
N PHE A 158 -4.43 6.25 4.64
CA PHE A 158 -5.79 6.06 5.15
C PHE A 158 -6.74 5.82 3.98
N THR A 159 -7.25 4.59 3.86
CA THR A 159 -8.20 4.21 2.81
C THR A 159 -9.58 4.01 3.44
N VAL A 160 -10.59 4.74 2.97
CA VAL A 160 -11.99 4.46 3.32
C VAL A 160 -12.42 3.18 2.60
N THR A 161 -12.93 2.20 3.35
CA THR A 161 -13.17 0.83 2.86
C THR A 161 -14.65 0.45 2.85
N SER A 162 -15.23 0.24 4.03
CA SER A 162 -16.60 -0.27 4.19
C SER A 162 -17.64 0.63 3.53
N GLN A 163 -18.63 0.03 2.89
CA GLN A 163 -19.79 0.75 2.36
C GLN A 163 -20.67 1.37 3.45
N PHE A 164 -20.47 0.96 4.71
CA PHE A 164 -21.24 1.43 5.87
C PHE A 164 -20.48 2.44 6.73
N THR A 165 -19.25 2.83 6.36
CA THR A 165 -18.46 3.80 7.14
C THR A 165 -19.23 5.09 7.35
N THR A 166 -19.33 5.54 8.59
CA THR A 166 -19.97 6.82 8.95
C THR A 166 -18.94 7.89 9.31
N ARG A 167 -19.40 9.12 9.58
CA ARG A 167 -18.51 10.20 10.05
C ARG A 167 -17.95 9.91 11.44
N GLU A 168 -18.71 9.21 12.27
CA GLU A 168 -18.34 8.82 13.62
C GLU A 168 -17.19 7.80 13.59
N ASP A 169 -17.21 6.84 12.65
CA ASP A 169 -16.09 5.93 12.43
C ASP A 169 -14.82 6.69 12.05
N ILE A 170 -14.93 7.62 11.10
CA ILE A 170 -13.80 8.44 10.65
C ILE A 170 -13.23 9.29 11.79
N LEU A 171 -14.09 9.92 12.58
CA LEU A 171 -13.68 10.76 13.71
C LEU A 171 -13.02 9.92 14.81
N ARG A 172 -13.60 8.76 15.13
CA ARG A 172 -13.02 7.80 16.07
C ARG A 172 -11.62 7.39 15.64
N ASP A 173 -11.46 6.99 14.38
CA ASP A 173 -10.18 6.51 13.85
C ASP A 173 -9.14 7.65 13.80
N TRP A 174 -9.57 8.87 13.50
CA TRP A 174 -8.72 10.06 13.58
C TRP A 174 -8.27 10.35 15.01
N ASN A 175 -9.15 10.29 16.00
CA ASN A 175 -8.79 10.51 17.40
C ASN A 175 -7.73 9.50 17.86
N LEU A 176 -7.85 8.22 17.46
CA LEU A 176 -6.82 7.20 17.75
C LEU A 176 -5.46 7.54 17.12
N ILE A 177 -5.46 8.13 15.92
CA ILE A 177 -4.24 8.60 15.25
C ILE A 177 -3.64 9.80 15.99
N GLN A 178 -4.48 10.75 16.43
CA GLN A 178 -4.04 11.90 17.21
C GLN A 178 -3.48 11.51 18.57
N ASP A 179 -4.12 10.59 19.29
CA ASP A 179 -3.66 10.09 20.58
C ASP A 179 -2.27 9.43 20.45
N ALA A 180 -2.10 8.58 19.41
CA ALA A 180 -0.82 7.96 19.11
C ALA A 180 0.25 8.99 18.75
N ALA A 181 -0.10 10.03 17.97
CA ALA A 181 0.81 11.11 17.63
C ALA A 181 1.22 11.95 18.85
N ALA A 182 0.27 12.29 19.74
CA ALA A 182 0.54 13.01 20.97
C ALA A 182 1.50 12.24 21.89
N LEU A 183 1.30 10.91 22.01
CA LEU A 183 2.20 10.05 22.77
C LEU A 183 3.61 10.05 22.17
N VAL A 184 3.75 9.85 20.86
CA VAL A 184 5.05 9.83 20.17
C VAL A 184 5.76 11.19 20.27
N LEU A 185 5.04 12.30 20.10
CA LEU A 185 5.61 13.64 20.21
C LEU A 185 6.08 13.95 21.63
N SER A 186 5.31 13.57 22.66
CA SER A 186 5.72 13.76 24.06
C SER A 186 6.96 12.96 24.44
N GLN A 187 7.10 11.73 23.95
CA GLN A 187 8.29 10.88 24.16
C GLN A 187 9.53 11.38 23.40
N HIS A 188 9.34 12.00 22.24
CA HIS A 188 10.45 12.59 21.49
C HIS A 188 10.92 13.93 22.07
N CYS A 189 10.03 14.73 22.65
CA CYS A 189 10.43 15.96 23.33
C CYS A 189 11.24 15.69 24.61
N THR A 190 11.00 14.59 25.32
CA THR A 190 11.75 14.24 26.54
C THR A 190 13.11 13.59 26.28
N SER A 191 13.40 13.17 25.05
CA SER A 191 14.64 12.50 24.66
C SER A 191 15.62 13.39 23.87
N GLN A 192 15.26 14.63 23.55
CA GLN A 192 16.18 15.61 22.97
C GLN A 192 17.00 16.29 24.10
N PRO A 193 18.34 16.33 24.03
CA PRO A 193 19.13 17.06 25.01
C PRO A 193 18.89 18.56 24.86
N SER A 194 18.58 19.24 25.97
CA SER A 194 18.49 20.70 26.06
C SER A 194 19.74 21.35 25.48
N PRO A 195 19.65 22.49 24.75
CA PRO A 195 20.83 23.19 24.28
C PRO A 195 21.65 23.62 25.51
N GLN A 196 22.87 23.09 25.62
CA GLN A 196 23.81 23.51 26.64
C GLN A 196 24.06 25.01 26.44
N VAL A 197 23.71 25.81 27.46
CA VAL A 197 24.08 27.21 27.54
C VAL A 197 25.61 27.25 27.58
N GLY A 198 26.22 27.56 26.44
CA GLY A 198 27.66 27.73 26.33
C GLY A 198 28.09 28.94 27.16
N ASN A 199 28.84 28.68 28.24
CA ASN A 199 29.55 29.72 28.98
C ASN A 199 30.49 30.45 28.01
N LEU A 200 30.21 31.72 27.73
CA LEU A 200 31.15 32.62 27.08
C LEU A 200 32.31 32.93 28.04
N ILE A 201 33.49 32.39 27.74
CA ILE A 201 34.76 32.91 28.27
C ILE A 201 35.28 33.95 27.27
N PRO A 202 35.70 35.16 27.68
CA PRO A 202 36.21 36.17 26.75
C PRO A 202 37.61 35.81 26.23
N GLN A 203 37.82 35.96 24.94
CA GLN A 203 39.12 35.81 24.30
C GLN A 203 40.05 36.98 24.65
N THR A 204 41.28 36.68 25.05
CA THR A 204 42.39 37.62 25.07
C THR A 204 43.39 37.29 23.96
N THR A 205 43.81 38.33 23.27
CA THR A 205 44.68 38.33 22.08
C THR A 205 46.16 38.38 22.47
N GLY A 206 47.01 37.63 21.76
CA GLY A 206 48.48 37.74 21.81
C GLY A 206 49.22 36.68 20.97
N PRO A 207 50.43 36.93 20.43
CA PRO A 207 50.74 36.57 19.04
C PRO A 207 51.85 35.51 18.80
N ARG A 208 51.74 34.84 17.64
CA ARG A 208 52.75 34.29 16.70
C ARG A 208 54.05 33.63 17.24
N ALA A 209 54.28 32.37 16.83
CA ALA A 209 55.60 31.84 16.50
C ALA A 209 55.53 30.70 15.46
N LEU A 210 56.45 30.74 14.49
CA LEU A 210 56.73 29.71 13.47
C LEU A 210 57.41 28.47 14.10
N ALA A 211 57.22 27.28 13.51
CA ALA A 211 58.31 26.44 12.98
C ALA A 211 57.84 25.03 12.52
N ASN A 212 58.21 24.73 11.28
CA ASN A 212 58.67 23.46 10.67
C ASN A 212 58.50 22.11 11.39
N GLY A 213 58.14 21.08 10.60
CA GLY A 213 58.53 19.69 10.86
C GLY A 213 57.80 18.64 10.01
N MET A 214 58.54 17.97 9.13
CA MET A 214 58.22 16.74 8.37
C MET A 214 57.58 15.64 9.27
N SER A 215 56.83 14.63 8.81
CA SER A 215 57.14 13.63 7.76
C SER A 215 55.93 12.71 7.50
N LEU A 216 55.95 12.11 6.32
CA LEU A 216 55.21 10.96 5.79
C LEU A 216 54.80 9.87 6.81
N GLN A 217 53.64 9.23 6.58
CA GLN A 217 53.61 7.85 6.05
C GLN A 217 52.21 7.39 5.61
N SER A 218 52.23 6.64 4.52
CA SER A 218 51.14 5.86 3.91
C SER A 218 50.84 4.59 4.68
N SER A 219 49.61 4.09 4.59
CA SER A 219 49.38 2.65 4.34
C SER A 219 47.94 2.38 3.94
N ASN A 220 47.80 1.77 2.76
CA ASN A 220 46.64 1.00 2.33
C ASN A 220 46.32 -0.13 3.32
N GLY A 221 45.05 -0.49 3.43
CA GLY A 221 44.61 -1.70 4.11
C GLY A 221 43.18 -2.05 3.74
N ALA A 222 43.03 -2.78 2.62
CA ALA A 222 41.79 -3.46 2.29
C ALA A 222 41.54 -4.58 3.32
N GLY A 223 40.38 -4.53 3.97
CA GLY A 223 39.88 -5.58 4.85
C GLY A 223 38.55 -6.08 4.32
N SER A 224 38.59 -7.15 3.53
CA SER A 224 37.45 -8.02 3.24
C SER A 224 37.41 -9.10 4.31
N ASP A 225 36.29 -9.22 5.02
CA ASP A 225 35.97 -10.39 5.84
C ASP A 225 34.48 -10.78 5.65
N PRO A 226 34.13 -12.06 5.83
CA PRO A 226 33.03 -12.72 5.15
C PRO A 226 31.85 -13.00 6.09
N ALA A 227 30.89 -13.78 5.58
CA ALA A 227 29.81 -14.46 6.31
C ALA A 227 28.55 -13.63 6.62
N GLN A 228 27.55 -13.78 5.74
CA GLN A 228 26.19 -14.01 6.20
C GLN A 228 25.48 -14.99 5.27
N ALA A 229 25.46 -16.26 5.70
CA ALA A 229 24.79 -17.36 5.06
C ALA A 229 23.26 -17.16 5.09
N ARG A 230 22.64 -17.33 3.92
CA ARG A 230 21.18 -17.36 3.71
C ARG A 230 20.56 -18.54 4.46
N LYS A 231 19.69 -18.27 5.43
CA LYS A 231 18.80 -19.29 6.01
C LYS A 231 17.65 -19.58 5.04
N ILE A 232 17.68 -20.75 4.43
CA ILE A 232 16.57 -21.34 3.67
C ILE A 232 15.63 -22.02 4.68
N ILE A 233 14.38 -21.55 4.75
CA ILE A 233 13.32 -22.17 5.57
C ILE A 233 12.70 -23.31 4.74
N LYS A 234 12.85 -24.55 5.19
CA LYS A 234 12.15 -25.73 4.63
C LYS A 234 10.72 -25.79 5.15
N GLN A 235 9.75 -26.05 4.27
CA GLN A 235 8.36 -26.34 4.65
C GLN A 235 8.20 -27.78 5.19
N PRO A 236 7.24 -28.05 6.10
CA PRO A 236 6.99 -29.40 6.60
C PRO A 236 6.28 -30.28 5.57
N GLN A 237 6.68 -31.55 5.47
CA GLN A 237 6.04 -32.57 4.64
C GLN A 237 4.76 -33.10 5.29
N CYS A 238 3.68 -33.22 4.51
CA CYS A 238 2.46 -33.92 4.91
C CYS A 238 2.69 -35.44 4.94
N VAL A 239 2.39 -36.07 6.07
CA VAL A 239 2.39 -37.53 6.22
C VAL A 239 1.08 -38.09 5.68
N GLY A 240 1.17 -39.10 4.81
CA GLY A 240 0.05 -39.69 4.08
C GLY A 240 -0.93 -40.48 4.96
N SER A 241 -2.22 -40.34 4.65
CA SER A 241 -3.30 -41.15 5.19
C SER A 241 -3.50 -42.42 4.36
N SER A 242 -3.45 -43.59 5.00
CA SER A 242 -3.75 -44.90 4.41
C SER A 242 -5.28 -45.11 4.27
N PRO A 243 -5.78 -45.86 3.25
CA PRO A 243 -7.21 -45.98 3.00
C PRO A 243 -7.88 -47.02 3.91
N MET A 244 -9.00 -46.63 4.51
CA MET A 244 -9.89 -47.51 5.26
C MET A 244 -10.75 -48.34 4.29
N LYS A 245 -10.69 -49.67 4.43
CA LYS A 245 -11.62 -50.61 3.77
C LYS A 245 -13.06 -50.34 4.25
N ARG A 246 -14.02 -50.41 3.34
CA ARG A 246 -15.45 -50.53 3.66
C ARG A 246 -15.97 -51.86 3.08
N GLU A 247 -16.68 -52.58 3.94
CA GLU A 247 -17.69 -53.60 3.59
C GLU A 247 -18.86 -52.97 2.84
#